data_AF-A0A831K645-F1
#
_entry.id   AF-A0A831K645-F1
#
_cell.length_a   1.000
_cell.length_b   1.000
_cell.length_c   1.000
_cell.angle_alpha   90.00
_cell.angle_beta   90.00
_cell.angle_gamma   90.00
#
_symmetry.space_group_name_H-M   'P 1'
#
loop_
_entity.id
_entity.type
_entity.pdbx_description
1 polymer ?
#
loop_
_entity_poly.entity_id
_entity_poly.type
_entity_poly.pdbx_seq_one_letter_code
_entity_poly.pdbx_strand_id
1 'polypeptide(L)'
;CGGARLNEAARNVFVQEVNLPQITARSVADCLGFFDKLDLPGKRGKIADKIVKEIRERLSFLVNVGLDYLTLDRSADTLSGGEAQRIRLASQIGAGLVGVMYVLDEPSIGLHQRDNARLLKTLTYLRDLGNTVIVVEHDEEAIRAADHVVDIGPGAGVHGGEIVAQGTADEVAANSNSLTGKYLSGERGIAIPLMRTPVDEKRLLELEGATGNNLKNVRLKIPVGLLTCVTGVSGSGKSTLINDTLYPLAANELNRASHTVAPYQAIHGLEHFDKVVDIDQSPIGRTPRSNPATYTGLFTPIRELFAGVPESRSRGYTPGRFSFNVKGGRCEACKGDGVIKVEMHFLPDIYVQCDTCKGKRYNRETLEIRYKGKSINEVLEMTVEEALAFFDAVPVVKRKLQTLVDVGLTYIQLGQNATTLSGGEAQRVKLSRELSKRDTGSTIYILDEPTTGLHFYDVEQLLGVLHRLRDHGNTVIVIEHNLDVIKTADWIVDLGPEGGNGGGEIIAAGTPEDIAKSPDSFTGKFLAIQLC
;
A
#
# COMPACT_ATOMS: atom_id res chain seq x y z
N CYS A 1 -32.39 -13.52 8.22
CA CYS A 1 -32.90 -12.44 7.32
C CYS A 1 -32.34 -12.51 5.90
N GLY A 2 -31.61 -13.56 5.49
CA GLY A 2 -31.03 -13.65 4.14
C GLY A 2 -30.00 -12.55 3.83
N GLY A 3 -29.15 -12.19 4.80
CA GLY A 3 -28.15 -11.14 4.65
C GLY A 3 -28.64 -9.71 4.89
N ALA A 4 -29.95 -9.44 4.85
CA ALA A 4 -30.52 -8.09 4.91
C ALA A 4 -30.42 -7.35 6.27
N ARG A 5 -29.91 -8.01 7.33
CA ARG A 5 -29.71 -7.50 8.71
C ARG A 5 -30.97 -7.00 9.46
N LEU A 6 -32.09 -6.81 8.79
CA LEU A 6 -33.36 -6.31 9.34
C LEU A 6 -34.37 -7.43 9.62
N ASN A 7 -35.30 -7.18 10.56
CA ASN A 7 -36.43 -8.06 10.84
C ASN A 7 -37.46 -8.05 9.68
N GLU A 8 -38.46 -8.92 9.73
CA GLU A 8 -39.43 -9.05 8.65
C GLU A 8 -40.31 -7.80 8.47
N ALA A 9 -40.78 -7.18 9.55
CA ALA A 9 -41.61 -5.98 9.47
C ALA A 9 -40.87 -4.82 8.78
N ALA A 10 -39.61 -4.58 9.17
CA ALA A 10 -38.80 -3.51 8.58
C ALA A 10 -38.47 -3.74 7.09
N ARG A 11 -38.36 -5.00 6.65
CA ARG A 11 -38.11 -5.35 5.22
C ARG A 11 -39.34 -5.16 4.33
N ASN A 12 -40.53 -5.01 4.91
CA ASN A 12 -41.80 -4.80 4.20
C ASN A 12 -42.23 -3.31 4.18
N VAL A 13 -41.30 -2.38 4.43
CA VAL A 13 -41.51 -0.94 4.25
C VAL A 13 -40.88 -0.50 2.93
N PHE A 14 -41.68 0.12 2.06
CA PHE A 14 -41.30 0.46 0.69
C PHE A 14 -41.36 1.97 0.42
N VAL A 15 -40.42 2.45 -0.39
CA VAL A 15 -40.40 3.79 -1.00
C VAL A 15 -40.36 3.58 -2.52
N GLN A 16 -41.43 3.96 -3.22
CA GLN A 16 -41.63 3.66 -4.65
C GLN A 16 -41.36 2.18 -5.00
N GLU A 17 -42.01 1.25 -4.31
CA GLU A 17 -41.86 -0.20 -4.51
C GLU A 17 -40.46 -0.79 -4.21
N VAL A 18 -39.53 0.00 -3.68
CA VAL A 18 -38.19 -0.45 -3.28
C VAL A 18 -38.08 -0.42 -1.74
N ASN A 19 -37.66 -1.52 -1.14
CA ASN A 19 -37.42 -1.57 0.31
C ASN A 19 -35.99 -1.13 0.68
N LEU A 20 -35.76 -0.89 1.98
CA LEU A 20 -34.46 -0.40 2.45
C LEU A 20 -33.28 -1.32 2.08
N PRO A 21 -33.32 -2.65 2.26
CA PRO A 21 -32.25 -3.53 1.81
C PRO A 21 -31.93 -3.44 0.31
N GLN A 22 -32.95 -3.30 -0.54
CA GLN A 22 -32.77 -3.11 -1.98
C GLN A 22 -32.16 -1.76 -2.32
N ILE A 23 -32.42 -0.71 -1.53
CA ILE A 23 -31.76 0.59 -1.69
C ILE A 23 -30.29 0.46 -1.29
N THR A 24 -29.99 -0.18 -0.15
CA THR A 24 -28.62 -0.26 0.36
C THR A 24 -27.71 -1.20 -0.45
N ALA A 25 -28.29 -2.20 -1.12
CA ALA A 25 -27.56 -3.12 -2.00
C ALA A 25 -27.17 -2.50 -3.36
N ARG A 26 -27.69 -1.30 -3.68
CA ARG A 26 -27.31 -0.57 -4.91
C ARG A 26 -25.94 0.08 -4.74
N SER A 27 -25.26 0.29 -5.87
CA SER A 27 -24.09 1.16 -5.91
C SER A 27 -24.47 2.58 -5.49
N VAL A 28 -23.50 3.37 -5.03
CA VAL A 28 -23.68 4.78 -4.68
C VAL A 28 -24.22 5.56 -5.88
N ALA A 29 -23.72 5.31 -7.10
CA ALA A 29 -24.25 5.91 -8.33
C ALA A 29 -25.71 5.56 -8.59
N ASP A 30 -26.07 4.27 -8.52
CA ASP A 30 -27.45 3.82 -8.76
C ASP A 30 -28.42 4.34 -7.68
N CYS A 31 -27.92 4.47 -6.45
CA CYS A 31 -28.66 5.05 -5.35
C CYS A 31 -28.89 6.56 -5.55
N LEU A 32 -27.86 7.30 -5.99
CA LEU A 32 -27.99 8.71 -6.34
C LEU A 32 -29.02 8.89 -7.47
N GLY A 33 -28.90 8.12 -8.55
CA GLY A 33 -29.84 8.15 -9.66
C GLY A 33 -31.27 7.78 -9.27
N PHE A 34 -31.46 6.92 -8.27
CA PHE A 34 -32.77 6.63 -7.69
C PHE A 34 -33.34 7.84 -6.95
N PHE A 35 -32.56 8.47 -6.05
CA PHE A 35 -33.03 9.62 -5.29
C PHE A 35 -33.22 10.87 -6.15
N ASP A 36 -32.49 11.02 -7.25
CA ASP A 36 -32.68 12.11 -8.23
C ASP A 36 -34.03 12.00 -8.95
N LYS A 37 -34.46 10.77 -9.26
CA LYS A 37 -35.74 10.47 -9.93
C LYS A 37 -36.89 10.26 -8.95
N LEU A 38 -36.61 10.24 -7.65
CA LEU A 38 -37.61 9.99 -6.61
C LEU A 38 -38.62 11.13 -6.56
N ASP A 39 -39.86 10.81 -6.91
CA ASP A 39 -41.01 11.71 -6.83
C ASP A 39 -42.04 11.14 -5.83
N LEU A 40 -42.37 11.94 -4.82
CA LEU A 40 -43.29 11.57 -3.74
C LEU A 40 -44.42 12.59 -3.67
N PRO A 41 -45.65 12.25 -4.09
CA PRO A 41 -46.73 13.21 -4.15
C PRO A 41 -47.24 13.63 -2.77
N GLY A 42 -47.81 14.84 -2.71
CA GLY A 42 -48.58 15.32 -1.56
C GLY A 42 -47.76 15.60 -0.29
N LYS A 43 -48.35 15.31 0.88
CA LYS A 43 -47.74 15.63 2.19
C LYS A 43 -46.44 14.86 2.45
N ARG A 44 -46.32 13.63 1.93
CA ARG A 44 -45.13 12.78 2.11
C ARG A 44 -43.91 13.40 1.44
N GLY A 45 -44.03 13.87 0.20
CA GLY A 45 -42.95 14.58 -0.49
C GLY A 45 -42.49 15.83 0.24
N LYS A 46 -43.42 16.66 0.71
CA LYS A 46 -43.06 17.89 1.46
C LYS A 46 -42.26 17.62 2.73
N ILE A 47 -42.53 16.50 3.42
CA ILE A 47 -41.76 16.10 4.62
C ILE A 47 -40.40 15.53 4.21
N ALA A 48 -40.37 14.72 3.15
CA ALA A 48 -39.17 14.04 2.69
C ALA A 48 -38.18 14.97 1.97
N ASP A 49 -38.62 16.10 1.41
CA ASP A 49 -37.81 16.97 0.54
C ASP A 49 -36.43 17.32 1.13
N LYS A 50 -36.38 17.80 2.38
CA LYS A 50 -35.11 18.11 3.07
C LYS A 50 -34.24 16.87 3.31
N ILE A 51 -34.85 15.73 3.60
CA ILE A 51 -34.14 14.47 3.86
C ILE A 51 -33.56 13.92 2.55
N VAL A 52 -34.35 13.93 1.48
CA VAL A 52 -33.92 13.48 0.15
C VAL A 52 -32.82 14.38 -0.39
N LYS A 53 -32.92 15.70 -0.19
CA LYS A 53 -31.85 16.65 -0.52
C LYS A 53 -30.53 16.28 0.19
N GLU A 54 -30.58 16.07 1.50
CA GLU A 54 -29.40 15.66 2.29
C GLU A 54 -28.81 14.32 1.80
N ILE A 55 -29.66 13.34 1.47
CA ILE A 55 -29.21 12.05 0.94
C ILE A 55 -28.51 12.23 -0.40
N ARG A 56 -29.10 12.99 -1.34
CA ARG A 56 -28.48 13.28 -2.64
C ARG A 56 -27.13 13.96 -2.50
N GLU A 57 -27.03 14.96 -1.63
CA GLU A 57 -25.78 15.67 -1.38
C GLU A 57 -24.68 14.72 -0.84
N ARG A 58 -25.01 13.89 0.16
CA ARG A 58 -24.06 12.89 0.69
C ARG A 58 -23.63 11.85 -0.34
N LEU A 59 -24.56 11.35 -1.14
CA LEU A 59 -24.25 10.42 -2.23
C LEU A 59 -23.37 11.09 -3.29
N SER A 60 -23.66 12.34 -3.65
CA SER A 60 -22.83 13.10 -4.59
C SER A 60 -21.41 13.29 -4.08
N PHE A 61 -21.20 13.56 -2.78
CA PHE A 61 -19.85 13.63 -2.23
C PHE A 61 -19.09 12.32 -2.37
N LEU A 62 -19.74 11.16 -2.14
CA LEU A 62 -19.12 9.85 -2.37
C LEU A 62 -18.76 9.63 -3.84
N VAL A 63 -19.62 10.05 -4.78
CA VAL A 63 -19.31 10.01 -6.23
C VAL A 63 -18.12 10.90 -6.58
N ASN A 64 -18.06 12.11 -6.01
CA ASN A 64 -17.00 13.07 -6.31
C ASN A 64 -15.62 12.59 -5.84
N VAL A 65 -15.56 11.79 -4.77
CA VAL A 65 -14.31 11.13 -4.33
C VAL A 65 -14.08 9.77 -4.99
N GLY A 66 -14.81 9.44 -6.05
CA GLY A 66 -14.59 8.21 -6.85
C GLY A 66 -15.00 6.91 -6.17
N LEU A 67 -16.01 6.96 -5.29
CA LEU A 67 -16.56 5.79 -4.59
C LEU A 67 -17.95 5.39 -5.10
N ASP A 68 -18.29 5.81 -6.32
CA ASP A 68 -19.59 5.59 -6.95
C ASP A 68 -19.94 4.11 -7.15
N TYR A 69 -18.93 3.25 -7.27
CA TYR A 69 -19.06 1.80 -7.46
C TYR A 69 -19.39 1.02 -6.17
N LEU A 70 -19.18 1.62 -4.99
CA LEU A 70 -19.44 0.96 -3.72
C LEU A 70 -20.93 0.78 -3.47
N THR A 71 -21.33 -0.32 -2.84
CA THR A 71 -22.69 -0.45 -2.30
C THR A 71 -22.75 0.13 -0.88
N LEU A 72 -23.92 0.65 -0.49
CA LEU A 72 -24.09 1.23 0.86
C LEU A 72 -24.08 0.18 1.98
N ASP A 73 -24.32 -1.08 1.64
CA ASP A 73 -24.28 -2.21 2.57
C ASP A 73 -22.92 -2.93 2.63
N ARG A 74 -21.91 -2.46 1.87
CA ARG A 74 -20.55 -3.00 1.91
C ARG A 74 -20.00 -2.89 3.34
N SER A 75 -19.37 -3.97 3.81
CA SER A 75 -18.76 -4.00 5.14
C SER A 75 -17.60 -3.00 5.22
N ALA A 76 -17.51 -2.25 6.31
CA ALA A 76 -16.39 -1.34 6.53
C ALA A 76 -15.05 -2.09 6.60
N ASP A 77 -15.06 -3.33 7.11
CA ASP A 77 -13.86 -4.17 7.26
C ASP A 77 -13.28 -4.66 5.92
N THR A 78 -14.04 -4.56 4.82
CA THR A 78 -13.59 -5.00 3.49
C THR A 78 -13.20 -3.83 2.59
N LEU A 79 -13.15 -2.61 3.13
CA LEU A 79 -12.65 -1.44 2.42
C LEU A 79 -11.13 -1.41 2.46
N SER A 80 -10.54 -1.00 1.33
CA SER A 80 -9.12 -0.61 1.29
C SER A 80 -8.87 0.64 2.14
N GLY A 81 -7.60 0.89 2.47
CA GLY A 81 -7.19 2.10 3.21
C GLY A 81 -7.64 3.38 2.50
N GLY A 82 -7.39 3.47 1.18
CA GLY A 82 -7.82 4.60 0.35
C GLY A 82 -9.33 4.76 0.27
N GLU A 83 -10.10 3.67 0.13
CA GLU A 83 -11.57 3.74 0.18
C GLU A 83 -12.08 4.30 1.52
N ALA A 84 -11.56 3.79 2.65
CA ALA A 84 -11.95 4.24 3.97
C ALA A 84 -11.60 5.72 4.21
N GLN A 85 -10.42 6.15 3.75
CA GLN A 85 -9.99 7.54 3.82
C GLN A 85 -10.90 8.46 3.00
N ARG A 86 -11.26 8.06 1.78
CA ARG A 86 -12.16 8.86 0.92
C ARG A 86 -13.58 8.93 1.45
N ILE A 87 -14.10 7.87 2.09
CA ILE A 87 -15.39 7.94 2.82
C ILE A 87 -15.31 8.98 3.94
N ARG A 88 -14.20 9.02 4.69
CA ARG A 88 -13.99 10.02 5.74
C ARG A 88 -13.95 11.42 5.14
N LEU A 89 -13.25 11.63 4.03
CA LEU A 89 -13.19 12.91 3.32
C LEU A 89 -14.59 13.37 2.88
N ALA A 90 -15.36 12.50 2.21
CA ALA A 90 -16.74 12.79 1.81
C ALA A 90 -17.62 13.17 3.02
N SER A 91 -17.44 12.49 4.14
CA SER A 91 -18.16 12.79 5.39
C SER A 91 -17.78 14.16 5.97
N GLN A 92 -16.51 14.57 5.86
CA GLN A 92 -16.06 15.89 6.32
C GLN A 92 -16.60 17.02 5.45
N ILE A 93 -16.62 16.83 4.13
CA ILE A 93 -17.21 17.81 3.20
C ILE A 93 -18.70 17.99 3.49
N GLY A 94 -19.42 16.89 3.71
CA GLY A 94 -20.84 16.93 4.06
C GLY A 94 -21.15 17.52 5.44
N ALA A 95 -20.14 17.70 6.31
CA ALA A 95 -20.33 18.42 7.57
C ALA A 95 -20.40 19.95 7.37
N GLY A 96 -19.92 20.47 6.23
CA GLY A 96 -19.98 21.90 5.90
C GLY A 96 -19.22 22.79 6.88
N LEU A 97 -18.15 22.28 7.48
CA LEU A 97 -17.36 23.04 8.45
C LEU A 97 -16.52 24.12 7.75
N VAL A 98 -16.31 25.24 8.45
CA VAL A 98 -15.55 26.40 7.98
C VAL A 98 -14.53 26.78 9.06
N GLY A 99 -13.36 27.28 8.66
CA GLY A 99 -12.28 27.64 9.58
C GLY A 99 -11.56 26.42 10.19
N VAL A 100 -11.67 25.25 9.56
CA VAL A 100 -10.99 24.02 9.97
C VAL A 100 -9.69 23.85 9.19
N MET A 101 -8.66 23.34 9.86
CA MET A 101 -7.43 22.88 9.22
C MET A 101 -7.51 21.36 9.01
N TYR A 102 -7.65 20.94 7.76
CA TYR A 102 -7.62 19.54 7.36
C TYR A 102 -6.18 19.15 7.02
N VAL A 103 -5.70 18.06 7.63
CA VAL A 103 -4.41 17.44 7.29
C VAL A 103 -4.71 16.07 6.71
N LEU A 104 -4.37 15.88 5.43
CA LEU A 104 -4.60 14.66 4.68
C LEU A 104 -3.27 14.00 4.34
N ASP A 105 -3.24 12.69 4.47
CA ASP A 105 -2.07 11.85 4.21
C ASP A 105 -2.33 11.04 2.94
N GLU A 106 -1.80 11.49 1.79
CA GLU A 106 -1.90 10.84 0.48
C GLU A 106 -3.32 10.41 0.07
N PRO A 107 -4.25 11.36 -0.10
CA PRO A 107 -5.63 11.03 -0.48
C PRO A 107 -5.76 10.37 -1.87
N SER A 108 -4.72 10.43 -2.72
CA SER A 108 -4.69 9.80 -4.04
C SER A 108 -4.44 8.28 -4.00
N ILE A 109 -4.11 7.68 -2.85
CA ILE A 109 -3.81 6.24 -2.72
C ILE A 109 -4.92 5.37 -3.34
N GLY A 110 -4.51 4.42 -4.19
CA GLY A 110 -5.41 3.48 -4.87
C GLY A 110 -6.44 4.14 -5.78
N LEU A 111 -6.23 5.41 -6.20
CA LEU A 111 -6.99 6.05 -7.26
C LEU A 111 -6.30 5.89 -8.60
N HIS A 112 -7.11 5.67 -9.62
CA HIS A 112 -6.66 5.75 -11.00
C HIS A 112 -6.53 7.21 -11.44
N GLN A 113 -5.58 7.54 -12.33
CA GLN A 113 -5.31 8.92 -12.77
C GLN A 113 -6.58 9.68 -13.22
N ARG A 114 -7.50 8.97 -13.88
CA ARG A 114 -8.83 9.48 -14.25
C ARG A 114 -9.60 10.14 -13.10
N ASP A 115 -9.58 9.52 -11.93
CA ASP A 115 -10.38 9.92 -10.78
C ASP A 115 -9.62 10.91 -9.88
N ASN A 116 -8.30 11.01 -10.04
CA ASN A 116 -7.45 11.97 -9.34
C ASN A 116 -7.91 13.42 -9.57
N ALA A 117 -8.21 13.79 -10.82
CA ALA A 117 -8.74 15.12 -11.15
C ALA A 117 -10.07 15.45 -10.41
N ARG A 118 -10.90 14.45 -10.06
CA ARG A 118 -12.12 14.66 -9.27
C ARG A 118 -11.81 14.87 -7.79
N LEU A 119 -10.84 14.11 -7.26
CA LEU A 119 -10.33 14.30 -5.90
C LEU A 119 -9.75 15.71 -5.74
N LEU A 120 -8.89 16.16 -6.65
CA LEU A 120 -8.29 17.49 -6.58
C LEU A 120 -9.34 18.60 -6.56
N LYS A 121 -10.34 18.54 -7.44
CA LYS A 121 -11.49 19.49 -7.42
C LYS A 121 -12.21 19.49 -6.08
N THR A 122 -12.32 18.32 -5.45
CA THR A 122 -12.97 18.15 -4.15
C THR A 122 -12.14 18.79 -3.03
N LEU A 123 -10.81 18.67 -3.08
CA LEU A 123 -9.89 19.33 -2.14
C LEU A 123 -9.91 20.86 -2.33
N THR A 124 -9.90 21.33 -3.58
CA THR A 124 -10.07 22.75 -3.91
C THR A 124 -11.40 23.29 -3.37
N TYR A 125 -12.50 22.54 -3.53
CA TYR A 125 -13.79 22.93 -2.97
C TYR A 125 -13.77 23.00 -1.44
N LEU A 126 -13.14 22.03 -0.77
CA LEU A 126 -13.00 22.03 0.69
C LEU A 126 -12.24 23.26 1.19
N ARG A 127 -11.18 23.67 0.50
CA ARG A 127 -10.43 24.91 0.73
C ARG A 127 -11.34 26.14 0.53
N ASP A 128 -12.06 26.20 -0.59
CA ASP A 128 -12.88 27.35 -0.99
C ASP A 128 -14.09 27.59 -0.06
N LEU A 129 -14.50 26.58 0.72
CA LEU A 129 -15.44 26.75 1.83
C LEU A 129 -14.91 27.64 2.97
N GLY A 130 -13.63 28.03 2.95
CA GLY A 130 -12.96 28.81 3.99
C GLY A 130 -12.16 27.95 4.97
N ASN A 131 -11.62 26.83 4.50
CA ASN A 131 -10.78 25.92 5.28
C ASN A 131 -9.32 25.98 4.80
N THR A 132 -8.40 25.52 5.65
CA THR A 132 -7.01 25.24 5.25
C THR A 132 -6.87 23.75 4.99
N VAL A 133 -6.29 23.37 3.85
CA VAL A 133 -6.11 21.97 3.45
C VAL A 133 -4.62 21.73 3.25
N ILE A 134 -4.02 20.96 4.16
CA ILE A 134 -2.63 20.52 4.09
C ILE A 134 -2.65 19.07 3.63
N VAL A 135 -1.93 18.78 2.54
CA VAL A 135 -1.89 17.46 1.94
C VAL A 135 -0.44 17.00 1.85
N VAL A 136 -0.16 15.82 2.39
CA VAL A 136 1.07 15.07 2.08
C VAL A 136 0.79 14.28 0.82
N GLU A 137 1.54 14.52 -0.26
CA GLU A 137 1.32 13.88 -1.56
C GLU A 137 2.64 13.67 -2.30
N HIS A 138 2.61 12.71 -3.21
CA HIS A 138 3.69 12.41 -4.14
C HIS A 138 3.23 12.47 -5.60
N ASP A 139 1.92 12.58 -5.86
CA ASP A 139 1.38 12.71 -7.22
C ASP A 139 1.73 14.08 -7.85
N GLU A 140 2.22 14.04 -9.09
CA GLU A 140 2.65 15.24 -9.82
C GLU A 140 1.48 16.21 -10.07
N GLU A 141 0.30 15.69 -10.44
CA GLU A 141 -0.87 16.52 -10.75
C GLU A 141 -1.36 17.27 -9.49
N ALA A 142 -1.34 16.61 -8.34
CA ALA A 142 -1.64 17.20 -7.04
C ALA A 142 -0.64 18.30 -6.66
N ILE A 143 0.66 18.05 -6.82
CA ILE A 143 1.71 19.02 -6.51
C ILE A 143 1.58 20.25 -7.41
N ARG A 144 1.34 20.07 -8.71
CA ARG A 144 1.15 21.17 -9.66
C ARG A 144 -0.13 21.97 -9.43
N ALA A 145 -1.18 21.34 -8.90
CA ALA A 145 -2.45 22.00 -8.59
C ALA A 145 -2.43 22.76 -7.26
N ALA A 146 -1.42 22.55 -6.41
CA ALA A 146 -1.33 23.17 -5.10
C ALA A 146 -1.08 24.68 -5.18
N ASP A 147 -1.75 25.45 -4.31
CA ASP A 147 -1.50 26.89 -4.19
C ASP A 147 -0.11 27.18 -3.60
N HIS A 148 0.38 26.27 -2.76
CA HIS A 148 1.66 26.35 -2.10
C HIS A 148 2.21 24.95 -1.86
N VAL A 149 3.47 24.72 -2.22
CA VAL A 149 4.20 23.46 -2.07
C VAL A 149 5.32 23.68 -1.05
N VAL A 150 5.49 22.71 -0.15
CA VAL A 150 6.62 22.65 0.80
C VAL A 150 7.34 21.34 0.57
N ASP A 151 8.58 21.42 0.09
CA ASP A 151 9.44 20.26 -0.15
C ASP A 151 10.33 20.00 1.08
N ILE A 152 10.24 18.79 1.63
CA ILE A 152 10.98 18.36 2.81
C ILE A 152 12.07 17.38 2.37
N GLY A 153 13.31 17.62 2.80
CA GLY A 153 14.45 16.81 2.41
C GLY A 153 15.74 17.24 3.11
N PRO A 154 16.91 17.14 2.48
CA PRO A 154 17.17 16.61 1.12
C PRO A 154 17.15 15.07 1.00
N GLY A 155 17.17 14.35 2.12
CA GLY A 155 17.07 12.88 2.16
C GLY A 155 16.09 12.40 3.23
N ALA A 156 16.10 11.10 3.50
CA ALA A 156 15.23 10.50 4.52
C ALA A 156 15.94 10.36 5.89
N GLY A 157 15.14 10.30 6.96
CA GLY A 157 15.61 10.16 8.34
C GLY A 157 16.58 11.24 8.78
N VAL A 158 17.77 10.85 9.22
CA VAL A 158 18.79 11.78 9.76
C VAL A 158 19.35 12.75 8.71
N HIS A 159 19.16 12.45 7.42
CA HIS A 159 19.57 13.29 6.30
C HIS A 159 18.43 14.20 5.80
N GLY A 160 17.30 14.21 6.50
CA GLY A 160 16.11 14.99 6.16
C GLY A 160 15.65 15.90 7.28
N GLY A 161 14.38 16.31 7.22
CA GLY A 161 13.76 17.15 8.25
C GLY A 161 13.98 18.65 8.05
N GLU A 162 14.48 19.06 6.89
CA GLU A 162 14.67 20.45 6.52
C GLU A 162 13.72 20.83 5.38
N ILE A 163 13.31 22.11 5.34
CA ILE A 163 12.54 22.67 4.21
C ILE A 163 13.55 23.03 3.12
N VAL A 164 13.56 22.27 2.03
CA VAL A 164 14.50 22.44 0.91
C VAL A 164 14.03 23.53 -0.05
N ALA A 165 12.73 23.54 -0.32
CA ALA A 165 12.06 24.52 -1.16
C ALA A 165 10.64 24.77 -0.64
N GLN A 166 10.14 25.99 -0.82
CA GLN A 166 8.73 26.31 -0.57
C GLN A 166 8.30 27.44 -1.51
N GLY A 167 7.07 27.42 -1.98
CA GLY A 167 6.59 28.36 -2.98
C GLY A 167 5.47 27.78 -3.84
N THR A 168 5.33 28.29 -5.06
CA THR A 168 4.51 27.64 -6.09
C THR A 168 5.21 26.37 -6.62
N ALA A 169 4.47 25.50 -7.31
CA ALA A 169 5.05 24.31 -7.94
C ALA A 169 6.17 24.67 -8.93
N ASP A 170 6.04 25.78 -9.67
CA ASP A 170 7.06 26.26 -10.61
C ASP A 170 8.32 26.78 -9.89
N GLU A 171 8.17 27.44 -8.74
CA GLU A 171 9.29 27.89 -7.90
C GLU A 171 10.05 26.69 -7.30
N VAL A 172 9.33 25.65 -6.88
CA VAL A 172 9.95 24.40 -6.42
C VAL A 172 10.65 23.68 -7.58
N ALA A 173 10.04 23.61 -8.76
CA ALA A 173 10.63 23.01 -9.95
C ALA A 173 11.93 23.71 -10.40
N ALA A 174 12.03 25.02 -10.21
CA ALA A 174 13.23 25.81 -10.51
C ALA A 174 14.36 25.66 -9.47
N ASN A 175 14.11 25.04 -8.31
CA ASN A 175 15.09 24.91 -7.25
C ASN A 175 15.96 23.66 -7.45
N SER A 176 17.23 23.86 -7.80
CA SER A 176 18.19 22.78 -8.05
C SER A 176 18.54 21.92 -6.83
N ASN A 177 18.25 22.38 -5.62
CA ASN A 177 18.45 21.61 -4.39
C ASN A 177 17.26 20.69 -4.07
N SER A 178 16.08 20.98 -4.62
CA SER A 178 14.88 20.17 -4.44
C SER A 178 14.97 18.92 -5.32
N LEU A 179 14.98 17.74 -4.69
CA LEU A 179 14.90 16.48 -5.43
C LEU A 179 13.56 16.38 -6.16
N THR A 180 12.46 16.75 -5.49
CA THR A 180 11.13 16.87 -6.08
C THR A 180 11.14 17.81 -7.29
N GLY A 181 11.77 18.99 -7.16
CA GLY A 181 11.89 19.96 -8.24
C GLY A 181 12.60 19.43 -9.49
N LYS A 182 13.59 18.53 -9.33
CA LYS A 182 14.25 17.87 -10.47
C LYS A 182 13.34 16.94 -11.26
N TYR A 183 12.41 16.27 -10.59
CA TYR A 183 11.40 15.46 -11.27
C TYR A 183 10.34 16.35 -11.93
N LEU A 184 9.87 17.39 -11.23
CA LEU A 184 8.87 18.33 -11.77
C LEU A 184 9.38 19.13 -12.98
N SER A 185 10.68 19.47 -13.02
CA SER A 185 11.29 20.16 -14.16
C SER A 185 11.65 19.23 -15.33
N GLY A 186 11.63 17.91 -15.10
CA GLY A 186 12.09 16.91 -16.07
C GLY A 186 13.62 16.77 -16.16
N GLU A 187 14.40 17.43 -15.29
CA GLU A 187 15.85 17.18 -15.17
C GLU A 187 16.12 15.71 -14.86
N ARG A 188 15.27 15.10 -14.03
CA ARG A 188 15.26 13.69 -13.70
C ARG A 188 13.90 13.09 -14.02
N GLY A 189 13.88 11.83 -14.43
CA GLY A 189 12.66 11.08 -14.65
C GLY A 189 12.95 9.60 -14.74
N ILE A 190 11.90 8.78 -14.56
CA ILE A 190 11.99 7.34 -14.74
C ILE A 190 11.92 7.05 -16.24
N ALA A 191 13.03 6.58 -16.80
CA ALA A 191 13.16 6.33 -18.23
C ALA A 191 12.35 5.09 -18.67
N ILE A 192 11.78 5.16 -19.87
CA ILE A 192 11.15 4.01 -20.50
C ILE A 192 12.24 3.03 -20.95
N PRO A 193 12.11 1.71 -20.70
CA PRO A 193 13.09 0.73 -21.16
C PRO A 193 13.22 0.76 -22.69
N LEU A 194 14.46 0.85 -23.20
CA LEU A 194 14.73 0.84 -24.65
C LEU A 194 14.33 -0.48 -25.33
N MET A 195 14.42 -1.58 -24.58
CA MET A 195 14.00 -2.91 -24.99
C MET A 195 13.25 -3.56 -23.84
N ARG A 196 12.10 -4.17 -24.13
CA ARG A 196 11.33 -4.99 -23.19
C ARG A 196 11.72 -6.45 -23.34
N THR A 197 11.55 -7.23 -22.29
CA THR A 197 11.82 -8.68 -22.34
C THR A 197 10.76 -9.34 -23.24
N PRO A 198 11.15 -10.13 -24.25
CA PRO A 198 10.20 -10.72 -25.19
C PRO A 198 9.34 -11.78 -24.51
N VAL A 199 8.08 -11.88 -24.93
CA VAL A 199 7.13 -12.89 -24.48
C VAL A 199 7.55 -14.27 -24.99
N ASP A 200 7.61 -15.26 -24.08
CA ASP A 200 7.70 -16.68 -24.44
C ASP A 200 6.29 -17.28 -24.49
N GLU A 201 5.73 -17.41 -25.69
CA GLU A 201 4.38 -17.96 -25.91
C GLU A 201 4.21 -19.40 -25.39
N LYS A 202 5.30 -20.13 -25.15
CA LYS A 202 5.26 -21.50 -24.61
C LYS A 202 5.17 -21.55 -23.08
N ARG A 203 5.45 -20.43 -22.41
CA ARG A 203 5.46 -20.32 -20.95
C ARG A 203 4.47 -19.26 -20.52
N LEU A 204 3.22 -19.69 -20.32
CA LEU A 204 2.11 -18.84 -19.90
C LEU A 204 1.46 -19.41 -18.64
N LEU A 205 1.15 -18.54 -17.70
CA LEU A 205 0.23 -18.80 -16.61
C LEU A 205 -1.17 -18.38 -17.07
N GLU A 206 -2.12 -19.30 -17.08
CA GLU A 206 -3.50 -19.04 -17.50
C GLU A 206 -4.49 -19.36 -16.38
N LEU A 207 -5.31 -18.38 -16.01
CA LEU A 207 -6.44 -18.54 -15.09
C LEU A 207 -7.73 -18.36 -15.89
N GLU A 208 -8.58 -19.37 -15.89
CA GLU A 208 -9.82 -19.40 -16.66
C GLU A 208 -11.06 -19.29 -15.76
N GLY A 209 -12.04 -18.51 -16.24
CA GLY A 209 -13.38 -18.42 -15.67
C GLY A 209 -13.47 -17.84 -14.27
N ALA A 210 -12.61 -16.87 -13.94
CA ALA A 210 -12.68 -16.17 -12.65
C ALA A 210 -13.99 -15.38 -12.54
N THR A 211 -14.74 -15.62 -11.46
CA THR A 211 -16.10 -15.10 -11.22
C THR A 211 -16.31 -14.56 -9.80
N GLY A 212 -15.22 -14.37 -9.04
CA GLY A 212 -15.28 -13.75 -7.72
C GLY A 212 -15.79 -12.30 -7.77
N ASN A 213 -16.57 -11.90 -6.77
CA ASN A 213 -17.14 -10.56 -6.63
C ASN A 213 -17.81 -10.07 -7.94
N ASN A 214 -17.24 -9.07 -8.60
CA ASN A 214 -17.76 -8.48 -9.83
C ASN A 214 -17.10 -9.03 -11.12
N LEU A 215 -16.19 -10.00 -11.05
CA LEU A 215 -15.52 -10.57 -12.22
C LEU A 215 -16.51 -11.34 -13.10
N LYS A 216 -16.45 -11.11 -14.42
CA LYS A 216 -17.39 -11.65 -15.41
C LYS A 216 -16.75 -12.77 -16.23
N ASN A 217 -16.51 -13.92 -15.59
CA ASN A 217 -15.93 -15.11 -16.24
C ASN A 217 -14.59 -14.79 -16.94
N VAL A 218 -13.71 -14.12 -16.21
CA VAL A 218 -12.46 -13.55 -16.74
C VAL A 218 -11.45 -14.65 -17.06
N ARG A 219 -10.76 -14.52 -18.20
CA ARG A 219 -9.59 -15.32 -18.57
C ARG A 219 -8.33 -14.47 -18.54
N LEU A 220 -7.49 -14.70 -17.54
CA LEU A 220 -6.21 -14.02 -17.36
C LEU A 220 -5.08 -14.85 -17.98
N LYS A 221 -4.18 -14.20 -18.72
CA LYS A 221 -2.95 -14.79 -19.24
C LYS A 221 -1.76 -13.92 -18.85
N ILE A 222 -0.75 -14.53 -18.22
CA ILE A 222 0.47 -13.86 -17.78
C ILE A 222 1.69 -14.62 -18.34
N PRO A 223 2.54 -13.97 -19.14
CA PRO A 223 3.80 -14.57 -19.58
C PRO A 223 4.77 -14.77 -18.41
N VAL A 224 5.45 -15.91 -18.41
CA VAL A 224 6.42 -16.24 -17.35
C VAL A 224 7.74 -15.49 -17.58
N GLY A 225 8.36 -15.02 -16.50
CA GLY A 225 9.66 -14.32 -16.52
C GLY A 225 9.58 -12.83 -16.82
N LEU A 226 8.37 -12.25 -16.83
CA LEU A 226 8.14 -10.83 -17.12
C LEU A 226 7.74 -10.03 -15.88
N LEU A 227 7.97 -8.71 -15.94
CA LEU A 227 7.28 -7.75 -15.08
C LEU A 227 5.92 -7.44 -15.69
N THR A 228 4.87 -8.02 -15.09
CA THR A 228 3.48 -7.83 -15.49
C THR A 228 2.79 -6.85 -14.56
N CYS A 229 2.25 -5.75 -15.09
CA CYS A 229 1.40 -4.84 -14.34
C CYS A 229 -0.08 -5.16 -14.55
N VAL A 230 -0.86 -5.18 -13.47
CA VAL A 230 -2.30 -5.34 -13.48
C VAL A 230 -2.91 -3.97 -13.16
N THR A 231 -3.56 -3.37 -14.15
CA THR A 231 -4.03 -1.98 -14.11
C THR A 231 -5.54 -1.91 -14.24
N GLY A 232 -6.09 -0.69 -14.20
CA GLY A 232 -7.52 -0.43 -14.34
C GLY A 232 -8.09 0.40 -13.19
N VAL A 233 -9.29 0.94 -13.36
CA VAL A 233 -9.93 1.86 -12.40
C VAL A 233 -10.21 1.21 -11.03
N SER A 234 -10.41 2.02 -9.98
CA SER A 234 -10.76 1.51 -8.66
C SER A 234 -12.08 0.74 -8.72
N GLY A 235 -12.12 -0.43 -8.08
CA GLY A 235 -13.28 -1.34 -8.16
C GLY A 235 -13.40 -2.17 -9.44
N SER A 236 -12.46 -2.12 -10.38
CA SER A 236 -12.52 -2.92 -11.63
C SER A 236 -12.37 -4.44 -11.41
N GLY A 237 -11.86 -4.86 -10.24
CA GLY A 237 -11.69 -6.27 -9.87
C GLY A 237 -10.24 -6.75 -9.72
N LYS A 238 -9.24 -5.84 -9.78
CA LYS A 238 -7.80 -6.18 -9.70
C LYS A 238 -7.44 -7.06 -8.50
N SER A 239 -7.75 -6.61 -7.29
CA SER A 239 -7.48 -7.36 -6.06
C SER A 239 -8.27 -8.68 -6.00
N THR A 240 -9.51 -8.71 -6.50
CA THR A 240 -10.27 -9.97 -6.59
C THR A 240 -9.56 -10.98 -7.50
N LEU A 241 -9.09 -10.53 -8.67
CA LEU A 241 -8.45 -11.40 -9.65
C LEU A 241 -7.09 -11.90 -9.16
N ILE A 242 -6.28 -11.03 -8.59
CA ILE A 242 -4.91 -11.34 -8.19
C ILE A 242 -4.83 -11.85 -6.75
N ASN A 243 -5.32 -11.08 -5.78
CA ASN A 243 -5.13 -11.36 -4.35
C ASN A 243 -6.15 -12.38 -3.80
N ASP A 244 -7.39 -12.39 -4.31
CA ASP A 244 -8.44 -13.31 -3.82
C ASP A 244 -8.57 -14.60 -4.67
N THR A 245 -8.01 -14.60 -5.88
CA THR A 245 -8.08 -15.74 -6.81
C THR A 245 -6.69 -16.31 -7.12
N LEU A 246 -5.84 -15.57 -7.85
CA LEU A 246 -4.56 -16.10 -8.33
C LEU A 246 -3.60 -16.47 -7.20
N TYR A 247 -3.39 -15.57 -6.23
CA TYR A 247 -2.47 -15.80 -5.12
C TYR A 247 -2.89 -16.99 -4.25
N PRO A 248 -4.13 -17.09 -3.74
CA PRO A 248 -4.60 -18.23 -2.98
C PRO A 248 -4.43 -19.56 -3.73
N LEU A 249 -4.66 -19.56 -5.04
CA LEU A 249 -4.43 -20.75 -5.87
C LEU A 249 -2.98 -21.16 -5.92
N ALA A 250 -2.10 -20.24 -6.32
CA ALA A 250 -0.68 -20.50 -6.40
C ALA A 250 -0.08 -20.86 -5.03
N ALA A 251 -0.56 -20.25 -3.94
CA ALA A 251 -0.10 -20.53 -2.59
C ALA A 251 -0.54 -21.91 -2.10
N ASN A 252 -1.77 -22.32 -2.41
CA ASN A 252 -2.25 -23.65 -2.05
C ASN A 252 -1.49 -24.75 -2.81
N GLU A 253 -1.22 -24.53 -4.10
CA GLU A 253 -0.53 -25.53 -4.96
C GLU A 253 0.99 -25.57 -4.72
N LEU A 254 1.66 -24.41 -4.79
CA LEU A 254 3.13 -24.32 -4.75
C LEU A 254 3.66 -24.28 -3.31
N ASN A 255 3.00 -23.52 -2.43
CA ASN A 255 3.46 -23.33 -1.05
C ASN A 255 2.81 -24.30 -0.05
N ARG A 256 1.85 -25.13 -0.50
CA ARG A 256 1.04 -26.03 0.34
C ARG A 256 0.27 -25.28 1.44
N ALA A 257 -0.24 -24.10 1.10
CA ALA A 257 -1.07 -23.30 1.98
C ALA A 257 -2.53 -23.81 2.01
N SER A 258 -3.40 -23.12 2.75
CA SER A 258 -4.82 -23.47 2.84
C SER A 258 -5.70 -22.21 2.88
N HIS A 259 -5.52 -21.37 1.87
CA HIS A 259 -6.33 -20.17 1.66
C HIS A 259 -7.65 -20.51 1.00
N THR A 260 -8.70 -19.74 1.33
CA THR A 260 -9.94 -19.74 0.57
C THR A 260 -9.71 -19.05 -0.76
N VAL A 261 -10.16 -19.67 -1.85
CA VAL A 261 -10.04 -19.12 -3.20
C VAL A 261 -11.40 -18.62 -3.66
N ALA A 262 -11.44 -17.45 -4.28
CA ALA A 262 -12.63 -16.99 -5.00
C ALA A 262 -12.99 -17.91 -6.19
N PRO A 263 -14.26 -17.93 -6.64
CA PRO A 263 -14.69 -18.80 -7.74
C PRO A 263 -13.90 -18.63 -9.05
N TYR A 264 -13.47 -19.76 -9.62
CA TYR A 264 -12.76 -19.88 -10.90
C TYR A 264 -13.07 -21.24 -11.55
N GLN A 265 -12.68 -21.45 -12.82
CA GLN A 265 -12.90 -22.72 -13.53
C GLN A 265 -11.65 -23.60 -13.60
N ALA A 266 -10.52 -23.05 -14.04
CA ALA A 266 -9.27 -23.80 -14.20
C ALA A 266 -8.04 -22.89 -14.09
N ILE A 267 -6.88 -23.47 -13.77
CA ILE A 267 -5.58 -22.81 -13.80
C ILE A 267 -4.54 -23.72 -14.46
N HIS A 268 -3.71 -23.15 -15.33
CA HIS A 268 -2.68 -23.84 -16.10
C HIS A 268 -1.35 -23.07 -16.03
N GLY A 269 -0.21 -23.76 -16.18
CA GLY A 269 1.11 -23.15 -16.21
C GLY A 269 1.73 -22.89 -14.83
N LEU A 270 1.12 -23.38 -13.74
CA LEU A 270 1.71 -23.32 -12.40
C LEU A 270 2.97 -24.19 -12.29
N GLU A 271 3.11 -25.23 -13.13
CA GLU A 271 4.27 -26.10 -13.21
C GLU A 271 5.57 -25.38 -13.62
N HIS A 272 5.46 -24.14 -14.13
CA HIS A 272 6.63 -23.29 -14.42
C HIS A 272 7.23 -22.64 -13.18
N PHE A 273 6.61 -22.81 -12.00
CA PHE A 273 6.96 -22.13 -10.78
C PHE A 273 7.21 -23.09 -9.62
N ASP A 274 8.05 -22.68 -8.67
CA ASP A 274 8.36 -23.46 -7.46
C ASP A 274 7.73 -22.91 -6.19
N LYS A 275 7.45 -21.61 -6.15
CA LYS A 275 6.77 -20.92 -5.05
C LYS A 275 6.13 -19.61 -5.52
N VAL A 276 5.15 -19.15 -4.75
CA VAL A 276 4.59 -17.79 -4.86
C VAL A 276 4.90 -16.99 -3.59
N VAL A 277 5.13 -15.70 -3.76
CA VAL A 277 5.42 -14.76 -2.67
C VAL A 277 4.49 -13.57 -2.83
N ASP A 278 3.63 -13.37 -1.84
CA ASP A 278 2.81 -12.15 -1.72
C ASP A 278 3.52 -11.12 -0.83
N ILE A 279 3.58 -9.89 -1.33
CA ILE A 279 4.20 -8.74 -0.68
C ILE A 279 3.16 -7.63 -0.60
N ASP A 280 2.24 -7.79 0.33
CA ASP A 280 1.17 -6.84 0.64
C ASP A 280 1.62 -5.71 1.59
N GLN A 281 0.79 -4.68 1.70
CA GLN A 281 1.02 -3.52 2.59
C GLN A 281 0.67 -3.80 4.06
N SER A 282 0.25 -5.02 4.41
CA SER A 282 -0.10 -5.32 5.80
C SER A 282 1.09 -5.10 6.75
N PRO A 283 0.87 -4.67 8.01
CA PRO A 283 1.97 -4.45 8.94
C PRO A 283 2.81 -5.71 9.14
N ILE A 284 4.15 -5.58 9.15
CA ILE A 284 5.06 -6.71 9.43
C ILE A 284 4.86 -7.33 10.82
N GLY A 285 4.17 -6.63 11.71
CA GLY A 285 3.67 -7.14 12.97
C GLY A 285 2.72 -6.17 13.66
N ARG A 286 1.80 -6.73 14.44
CA ARG A 286 0.79 -5.96 15.20
C ARG A 286 1.23 -5.64 16.63
N THR A 287 2.49 -5.92 16.97
CA THR A 287 3.03 -5.72 18.32
C THR A 287 4.39 -5.06 18.28
N PRO A 288 4.81 -4.33 19.34
CA PRO A 288 6.15 -3.74 19.47
C PRO A 288 7.31 -4.75 19.44
N ARG A 289 7.02 -6.05 19.46
CA ARG A 289 8.03 -7.12 19.40
C ARG A 289 8.54 -7.38 17.99
N SER A 290 7.75 -7.03 16.98
CA SER A 290 8.19 -7.09 15.60
C SER A 290 8.94 -5.81 15.27
N ASN A 291 10.06 -5.96 14.56
CA ASN A 291 10.89 -4.87 14.05
C ASN A 291 11.66 -5.34 12.81
N PRO A 292 12.29 -4.44 12.04
CA PRO A 292 13.05 -4.80 10.85
C PRO A 292 14.09 -5.90 11.10
N ALA A 293 14.81 -5.84 12.22
CA ALA A 293 15.85 -6.82 12.54
C ALA A 293 15.30 -8.24 12.77
N THR A 294 14.17 -8.37 13.47
CA THR A 294 13.53 -9.67 13.71
C THR A 294 12.88 -10.22 12.45
N TYR A 295 12.21 -9.36 11.66
CA TYR A 295 11.49 -9.79 10.46
C TYR A 295 12.42 -10.28 9.35
N THR A 296 13.50 -9.55 9.07
CA THR A 296 14.53 -9.94 8.09
C THR A 296 15.44 -11.08 8.58
N GLY A 297 15.30 -11.46 9.85
CA GLY A 297 16.17 -12.44 10.51
C GLY A 297 17.62 -11.96 10.65
N LEU A 298 17.86 -10.65 10.66
CA LEU A 298 19.14 -10.04 11.05
C LEU A 298 19.46 -10.26 12.52
N PHE A 299 18.43 -10.35 13.36
CA PHE A 299 18.61 -10.32 14.80
C PHE A 299 19.27 -11.59 15.36
N THR A 300 19.10 -12.75 14.72
CA THR A 300 19.74 -14.00 15.14
C THR A 300 21.27 -13.94 15.07
N PRO A 301 21.90 -13.66 13.91
CA PRO A 301 23.36 -13.56 13.85
C PRO A 301 23.91 -12.42 14.73
N ILE A 302 23.17 -11.32 14.89
CA ILE A 302 23.57 -10.25 15.83
C ILE A 302 23.64 -10.78 17.27
N ARG A 303 22.62 -11.52 17.73
CA ARG A 303 22.63 -12.10 19.09
C ARG A 303 23.74 -13.14 19.28
N GLU A 304 24.09 -13.88 18.24
CA GLU A 304 25.22 -14.82 18.26
C GLU A 304 26.56 -14.09 18.42
N LEU A 305 26.75 -12.96 17.74
CA LEU A 305 27.94 -12.12 17.92
C LEU A 305 28.07 -11.62 19.36
N PHE A 306 26.97 -11.13 19.96
CA PHE A 306 26.97 -10.66 21.34
C PHE A 306 27.24 -11.78 22.36
N ALA A 307 26.68 -12.98 22.14
CA ALA A 307 27.00 -14.15 22.96
C ALA A 307 28.46 -14.61 22.80
N GLY A 308 29.08 -14.33 21.65
CA GLY A 308 30.46 -14.64 21.35
C GLY A 308 31.51 -13.78 22.06
N VAL A 309 31.14 -12.61 22.59
CA VAL A 309 32.05 -11.68 23.27
C VAL A 309 32.65 -12.33 24.54
N PRO A 310 33.94 -12.13 24.87
CA PRO A 310 34.57 -12.76 26.04
C PRO A 310 33.82 -12.54 27.35
N GLU A 311 33.30 -11.33 27.58
CA GLU A 311 32.53 -11.01 28.77
C GLU A 311 31.22 -11.83 28.86
N SER A 312 30.49 -11.95 27.75
CA SER A 312 29.30 -12.81 27.66
C SER A 312 29.62 -14.27 28.00
N ARG A 313 30.73 -14.79 27.48
CA ARG A 313 31.17 -16.16 27.75
C ARG A 313 31.50 -16.36 29.22
N SER A 314 32.21 -15.40 29.84
CA SER A 314 32.56 -15.46 31.27
C SER A 314 31.33 -15.47 32.19
N ARG A 315 30.26 -14.78 31.78
CA ARG A 315 28.97 -14.71 32.51
C ARG A 315 27.99 -15.82 32.13
N GLY A 316 28.37 -16.74 31.23
CA GLY A 316 27.51 -17.83 30.75
C GLY A 316 26.32 -17.36 29.91
N TYR A 317 26.40 -16.19 29.28
CA TYR A 317 25.32 -15.65 28.47
C TYR A 317 25.26 -16.30 27.09
N THR A 318 24.09 -16.85 26.77
CA THR A 318 23.77 -17.44 25.46
C THR A 318 23.04 -16.43 24.56
N PRO A 319 22.84 -16.71 23.26
CA PRO A 319 22.05 -15.83 22.38
C PRO A 319 20.62 -15.56 22.90
N GLY A 320 20.09 -16.41 23.78
CA GLY A 320 18.80 -16.20 24.45
C GLY A 320 18.78 -14.97 25.36
N ARG A 321 19.90 -14.65 26.03
CA ARG A 321 20.03 -13.47 26.91
C ARG A 321 19.79 -12.17 26.15
N PHE A 322 20.27 -12.09 24.91
CA PHE A 322 20.14 -10.92 24.04
C PHE A 322 18.83 -10.89 23.26
N SER A 323 17.89 -11.80 23.52
CA SER A 323 16.54 -11.76 22.93
C SER A 323 15.60 -11.00 23.85
N PHE A 324 15.02 -9.89 23.37
CA PHE A 324 13.97 -9.19 24.11
C PHE A 324 12.66 -10.00 24.22
N ASN A 325 12.50 -11.06 23.42
CA ASN A 325 11.33 -11.94 23.44
C ASN A 325 11.38 -13.03 24.51
N VAL A 326 12.54 -13.28 25.13
CA VAL A 326 12.77 -14.40 26.06
C VAL A 326 13.11 -13.87 27.45
N LYS A 327 12.63 -14.56 28.49
CA LYS A 327 13.01 -14.25 29.87
C LYS A 327 14.52 -14.42 30.07
N GLY A 328 15.12 -13.54 30.87
CA GLY A 328 16.54 -13.61 31.21
C GLY A 328 17.21 -12.24 31.11
N GLY A 329 17.38 -11.72 29.88
CA GLY A 329 18.06 -10.44 29.66
C GLY A 329 17.14 -9.25 29.37
N ARG A 330 15.88 -9.50 29.01
CA ARG A 330 14.90 -8.44 28.75
C ARG A 330 14.52 -7.68 30.03
N CYS A 331 13.92 -6.52 29.86
CA CYS A 331 13.24 -5.80 30.94
C CYS A 331 11.92 -6.52 31.29
N GLU A 332 11.74 -6.91 32.54
CA GLU A 332 10.52 -7.63 32.96
C GLU A 332 9.30 -6.71 33.15
N ALA A 333 9.50 -5.40 33.37
CA ALA A 333 8.40 -4.45 33.52
C ALA A 333 7.57 -4.32 32.23
N CYS A 334 8.24 -4.13 31.09
CA CYS A 334 7.59 -4.11 29.77
C CYS A 334 7.65 -5.45 29.03
N LYS A 335 8.14 -6.52 29.68
CA LYS A 335 8.34 -7.85 29.09
C LYS A 335 9.10 -7.82 27.74
N GLY A 336 10.03 -6.86 27.59
CA GLY A 336 10.86 -6.67 26.40
C GLY A 336 10.29 -5.76 25.31
N ASP A 337 9.06 -5.24 25.48
CA ASP A 337 8.41 -4.41 24.45
C ASP A 337 9.02 -3.00 24.36
N GLY A 338 9.68 -2.54 25.43
CA GLY A 338 10.25 -1.19 25.56
C GLY A 338 9.19 -0.09 25.81
N VAL A 339 7.94 -0.38 25.49
CA VAL A 339 6.77 0.46 25.71
C VAL A 339 5.72 -0.26 26.55
N ILE A 340 4.79 0.49 27.13
CA ILE A 340 3.61 0.00 27.84
C ILE A 340 2.39 0.52 27.09
N LYS A 341 1.43 -0.38 26.81
CA LYS A 341 0.17 0.00 26.18
C LYS A 341 -0.75 0.62 27.22
N VAL A 342 -1.27 1.81 26.94
CA VAL A 342 -2.27 2.51 27.76
C VAL A 342 -3.58 2.50 26.99
N GLU A 343 -4.60 1.89 27.58
CA GLU A 343 -5.93 1.82 26.99
C GLU A 343 -6.67 3.16 27.17
N MET A 344 -7.22 3.67 26.08
CA MET A 344 -7.94 4.94 26.05
C MET A 344 -9.41 4.70 25.72
N HIS A 345 -10.33 5.38 26.42
CA HIS A 345 -11.77 5.10 26.28
C HIS A 345 -12.38 5.60 24.95
N PHE A 346 -11.89 6.71 24.42
CA PHE A 346 -12.47 7.39 23.24
C PHE A 346 -11.43 7.71 22.15
N LEU A 347 -10.15 7.56 22.47
CA LEU A 347 -9.05 7.76 21.55
C LEU A 347 -8.42 6.39 21.25
N PRO A 348 -7.70 6.25 20.13
CA PRO A 348 -6.89 5.07 19.89
C PRO A 348 -5.92 4.83 21.05
N ASP A 349 -5.69 3.56 21.40
CA ASP A 349 -4.72 3.19 22.42
C ASP A 349 -3.34 3.75 22.10
N ILE A 350 -2.64 4.21 23.13
CA ILE A 350 -1.31 4.80 22.98
C ILE A 350 -0.24 3.92 23.63
N TYR A 351 0.97 3.98 23.08
CA TYR A 351 2.14 3.33 23.66
C TYR A 351 3.01 4.38 24.35
N VAL A 352 3.23 4.21 25.66
CA VAL A 352 4.13 5.07 26.43
C VAL A 352 5.46 4.36 26.68
N GLN A 353 6.55 5.11 26.71
CA GLN A 353 7.87 4.54 26.98
C GLN A 353 7.90 3.88 28.37
N CYS A 354 8.50 2.70 28.47
CA CYS A 354 8.62 2.01 29.76
C CYS A 354 9.55 2.77 30.70
N ASP A 355 9.07 3.10 31.90
CA ASP A 355 9.86 3.85 32.88
C ASP A 355 11.07 3.09 33.45
N THR A 356 11.01 1.77 33.49
CA THR A 356 12.09 0.95 34.08
C THR A 356 13.30 0.84 33.17
N CYS A 357 13.10 0.54 31.88
CA CYS A 357 14.21 0.42 30.93
C CYS A 357 14.41 1.66 30.08
N LYS A 358 13.55 2.69 30.20
CA LYS A 358 13.55 3.89 29.37
C LYS A 358 13.59 3.54 27.88
N GLY A 359 12.73 2.62 27.44
CA GLY A 359 12.64 2.18 26.05
C GLY A 359 13.66 1.11 25.63
N LYS A 360 14.72 0.86 26.42
CA LYS A 360 15.86 0.02 26.00
C LYS A 360 15.58 -1.48 25.89
N ARG A 361 14.39 -1.96 26.25
CA ARG A 361 13.94 -3.38 26.18
C ARG A 361 14.71 -4.39 27.05
N TYR A 362 15.87 -4.04 27.60
CA TYR A 362 16.75 -4.94 28.37
C TYR A 362 16.96 -4.49 29.81
N ASN A 363 17.39 -5.43 30.66
CA ASN A 363 17.91 -5.11 31.99
C ASN A 363 19.35 -4.57 31.92
N ARG A 364 19.79 -3.95 33.01
CA ARG A 364 21.09 -3.27 33.09
C ARG A 364 22.25 -4.23 32.82
N GLU A 365 22.20 -5.43 33.39
CA GLU A 365 23.27 -6.44 33.32
C GLU A 365 23.48 -6.92 31.87
N THR A 366 22.44 -6.95 31.05
CA THR A 366 22.54 -7.31 29.63
C THR A 366 23.12 -6.18 28.79
N LEU A 367 22.84 -4.93 29.17
CA LEU A 367 23.35 -3.74 28.47
C LEU A 367 24.82 -3.43 28.78
N GLU A 368 25.41 -4.06 29.80
CA GLU A 368 26.84 -3.97 30.08
C GLU A 368 27.70 -4.64 28.99
N ILE A 369 27.18 -5.69 28.34
CA ILE A 369 27.88 -6.40 27.28
C ILE A 369 27.98 -5.51 26.03
N ARG A 370 29.20 -5.30 25.55
CA ARG A 370 29.49 -4.49 24.37
C ARG A 370 30.16 -5.29 23.26
N TYR A 371 29.67 -5.12 22.03
CA TYR A 371 30.33 -5.56 20.80
C TYR A 371 30.84 -4.32 20.05
N LYS A 372 32.14 -4.25 19.74
CA LYS A 372 32.80 -3.04 19.18
C LYS A 372 32.40 -1.74 19.91
N GLY A 373 32.35 -1.79 21.24
CA GLY A 373 32.01 -0.64 22.08
C GLY A 373 30.52 -0.30 22.20
N LYS A 374 29.62 -1.01 21.50
CA LYS A 374 28.17 -0.76 21.52
C LYS A 374 27.41 -1.92 22.17
N SER A 375 26.44 -1.60 23.02
CA SER A 375 25.49 -2.53 23.61
C SER A 375 24.45 -3.00 22.57
N ILE A 376 23.71 -4.05 22.90
CA ILE A 376 22.69 -4.60 21.99
C ILE A 376 21.58 -3.58 21.67
N ASN A 377 21.23 -2.70 22.63
CA ASN A 377 20.25 -1.65 22.40
C ASN A 377 20.79 -0.57 21.45
N GLU A 378 22.03 -0.11 21.68
CA GLU A 378 22.66 0.90 20.82
C GLU A 378 22.82 0.38 19.37
N VAL A 379 23.01 -0.93 19.19
CA VAL A 379 23.00 -1.56 17.85
C VAL A 379 21.60 -1.58 17.24
N LEU A 380 20.56 -1.82 18.05
CA LEU A 380 19.17 -1.78 17.57
C LEU A 380 18.67 -0.36 17.25
N GLU A 381 19.28 0.66 17.85
CA GLU A 381 19.00 2.08 17.55
C GLU A 381 19.74 2.60 16.31
N MET A 382 20.69 1.84 15.77
CA MET A 382 21.35 2.20 14.50
C MET A 382 20.35 2.17 13.35
N THR A 383 20.51 3.15 12.46
CA THR A 383 19.93 3.09 11.12
C THR A 383 20.49 1.92 10.33
N VAL A 384 19.79 1.47 9.29
CA VAL A 384 20.29 0.43 8.38
C VAL A 384 21.63 0.83 7.76
N GLU A 385 21.79 2.09 7.37
CA GLU A 385 23.03 2.64 6.82
C GLU A 385 24.21 2.53 7.80
N GLU A 386 24.03 3.00 9.04
CA GLU A 386 25.05 2.89 10.08
C GLU A 386 25.39 1.45 10.42
N ALA A 387 24.37 0.59 10.49
CA ALA A 387 24.55 -0.83 10.76
C ALA A 387 25.33 -1.53 9.64
N LEU A 388 25.10 -1.15 8.37
CA LEU A 388 25.82 -1.73 7.23
C LEU A 388 27.32 -1.48 7.35
N ALA A 389 27.71 -0.24 7.66
CA ALA A 389 29.10 0.12 7.91
C ALA A 389 29.66 -0.60 9.16
N PHE A 390 28.88 -0.68 10.23
CA PHE A 390 29.31 -1.30 11.50
C PHE A 390 29.56 -2.82 11.37
N PHE A 391 28.75 -3.51 10.58
CA PHE A 391 28.80 -4.96 10.34
C PHE A 391 29.49 -5.35 9.03
N ASP A 392 30.26 -4.46 8.41
CA ASP A 392 30.95 -4.71 7.14
C ASP A 392 31.79 -6.01 7.15
N ALA A 393 32.46 -6.29 8.27
CA ALA A 393 33.28 -7.48 8.46
C ALA A 393 32.49 -8.80 8.72
N VAL A 394 31.15 -8.76 8.72
CA VAL A 394 30.28 -9.92 8.99
C VAL A 394 29.41 -10.21 7.76
N PRO A 395 29.85 -11.07 6.82
CA PRO A 395 29.20 -11.21 5.51
C PRO A 395 27.71 -11.56 5.56
N VAL A 396 27.30 -12.44 6.49
CA VAL A 396 25.90 -12.86 6.64
C VAL A 396 24.99 -11.70 7.06
N VAL A 397 25.49 -10.80 7.90
CA VAL A 397 24.75 -9.61 8.37
C VAL A 397 24.80 -8.54 7.29
N LYS A 398 25.98 -8.26 6.73
CA LYS A 398 26.17 -7.29 5.63
C LYS A 398 25.23 -7.56 4.45
N ARG A 399 25.13 -8.81 3.98
CA ARG A 399 24.24 -9.17 2.86
C ARG A 399 22.78 -8.81 3.12
N LYS A 400 22.29 -9.04 4.33
CA LYS A 400 20.90 -8.74 4.71
C LYS A 400 20.66 -7.25 4.95
N LEU A 401 21.67 -6.51 5.40
CA LEU A 401 21.60 -5.06 5.50
C LEU A 401 21.61 -4.42 4.11
N GLN A 402 22.42 -4.96 3.19
CA GLN A 402 22.46 -4.49 1.81
C GLN A 402 21.09 -4.62 1.14
N THR A 403 20.34 -5.71 1.37
CA THR A 403 18.99 -5.83 0.80
C THR A 403 18.00 -4.80 1.37
N LEU A 404 18.21 -4.28 2.58
CA LEU A 404 17.41 -3.18 3.12
C LEU A 404 17.81 -1.83 2.49
N VAL A 405 19.11 -1.63 2.23
CA VAL A 405 19.60 -0.45 1.50
C VAL A 405 19.09 -0.43 0.06
N ASP A 406 19.16 -1.58 -0.63
CA ASP A 406 18.73 -1.71 -2.03
C ASP A 406 17.24 -1.37 -2.23
N VAL A 407 16.39 -1.59 -1.21
CA VAL A 407 14.97 -1.21 -1.24
C VAL A 407 14.70 0.21 -0.69
N GLY A 408 15.74 1.01 -0.45
CA GLY A 408 15.62 2.41 -0.01
C GLY A 408 15.33 2.61 1.48
N LEU A 409 15.51 1.58 2.33
CA LEU A 409 15.24 1.67 3.78
C LEU A 409 16.50 2.01 4.59
N THR A 410 17.38 2.86 4.08
CA THR A 410 18.65 3.24 4.75
C THR A 410 18.41 3.91 6.11
N TYR A 411 17.30 4.65 6.23
CA TYR A 411 17.02 5.57 7.32
C TYR A 411 16.28 4.95 8.51
N ILE A 412 15.65 3.77 8.35
CA ILE A 412 14.91 3.13 9.44
C ILE A 412 15.88 2.52 10.46
N GLN A 413 15.47 2.48 11.73
CA GLN A 413 16.28 1.82 12.77
C GLN A 413 16.03 0.31 12.79
N LEU A 414 17.07 -0.48 13.06
CA LEU A 414 16.97 -1.94 13.13
C LEU A 414 15.91 -2.44 14.13
N GLY A 415 15.80 -1.74 15.27
CA GLY A 415 14.90 -2.02 16.36
C GLY A 415 13.59 -1.22 16.34
N GLN A 416 13.32 -0.44 15.29
CA GLN A 416 12.10 0.36 15.16
C GLN A 416 10.86 -0.51 15.29
N ASN A 417 9.86 -0.03 16.05
CA ASN A 417 8.63 -0.80 16.25
C ASN A 417 7.89 -1.00 14.92
N ALA A 418 7.49 -2.23 14.62
CA ALA A 418 6.71 -2.56 13.44
C ALA A 418 5.40 -1.76 13.33
N THR A 419 4.80 -1.39 14.46
CA THR A 419 3.56 -0.61 14.52
C THR A 419 3.75 0.86 14.14
N THR A 420 5.00 1.31 14.03
CA THR A 420 5.36 2.69 13.65
C THR A 420 5.87 2.79 12.21
N LEU A 421 5.96 1.66 11.50
CA LEU A 421 6.33 1.65 10.09
C LEU A 421 5.12 1.99 9.24
N SER A 422 5.32 2.74 8.16
CA SER A 422 4.29 2.96 7.14
C SER A 422 3.98 1.66 6.39
N GLY A 423 2.87 1.64 5.64
CA GLY A 423 2.51 0.50 4.79
C GLY A 423 3.61 0.19 3.75
N GLY A 424 4.11 1.22 3.06
CA GLY A 424 5.21 1.10 2.10
C GLY A 424 6.54 0.69 2.73
N GLU A 425 6.85 1.13 3.95
CA GLU A 425 8.02 0.65 4.70
C GLU A 425 7.88 -0.83 5.07
N ALA A 426 6.72 -1.23 5.59
CA ALA A 426 6.44 -2.62 5.93
C ALA A 426 6.59 -3.53 4.70
N GLN A 427 6.05 -3.11 3.57
CA GLN A 427 6.15 -3.83 2.29
C GLN A 427 7.60 -3.96 1.83
N ARG A 428 8.39 -2.88 1.87
CA ARG A 428 9.81 -2.90 1.51
C ARG A 428 10.64 -3.78 2.45
N VAL A 429 10.32 -3.85 3.74
CA VAL A 429 10.95 -4.81 4.69
C VAL A 429 10.64 -6.26 4.30
N LYS A 430 9.41 -6.56 3.85
CA LYS A 430 9.03 -7.88 3.33
C LYS A 430 9.81 -8.22 2.06
N LEU A 431 9.87 -7.29 1.11
CA LEU A 431 10.63 -7.44 -0.12
C LEU A 431 12.12 -7.71 0.17
N SER A 432 12.74 -6.94 1.06
CA SER A 432 14.12 -7.15 1.49
C SER A 432 14.39 -8.55 2.05
N ARG A 433 13.45 -9.09 2.85
CA ARG A 433 13.56 -10.45 3.37
C ARG A 433 13.60 -11.48 2.25
N GLU A 434 12.79 -11.31 1.22
CA GLU A 434 12.72 -12.24 0.09
C GLU A 434 13.95 -12.13 -0.81
N LEU A 435 14.44 -10.91 -1.07
CA LEU A 435 15.70 -10.67 -1.78
C LEU A 435 16.92 -11.29 -1.07
N SER A 436 16.85 -11.44 0.26
CA SER A 436 17.93 -12.04 1.05
C SER A 436 18.03 -13.57 0.91
N LYS A 437 17.00 -14.21 0.34
CA LYS A 437 16.95 -15.66 0.11
C LYS A 437 17.63 -16.00 -1.22
N ARG A 438 17.95 -17.29 -1.39
CA ARG A 438 18.49 -17.78 -2.65
C ARG A 438 17.38 -17.77 -3.70
N ASP A 439 17.67 -17.13 -4.82
CA ASP A 439 16.82 -17.09 -5.99
C ASP A 439 16.84 -18.44 -6.73
N THR A 440 15.69 -18.83 -7.27
CA THR A 440 15.50 -20.04 -8.07
C THR A 440 15.21 -19.75 -9.53
N GLY A 441 14.88 -18.50 -9.88
CA GLY A 441 14.49 -18.09 -11.24
C GLY A 441 13.14 -18.68 -11.68
N SER A 442 12.33 -19.16 -10.75
CA SER A 442 11.01 -19.75 -11.01
C SER A 442 10.00 -19.38 -9.92
N THR A 443 10.19 -18.22 -9.30
CA THR A 443 9.27 -17.68 -8.29
C THR A 443 8.27 -16.71 -8.90
N ILE A 444 7.02 -16.73 -8.42
CA ILE A 444 6.05 -15.65 -8.66
C ILE A 444 6.13 -14.67 -7.49
N TYR A 445 6.41 -13.40 -7.77
CA TYR A 445 6.28 -12.30 -6.81
C TYR A 445 5.01 -11.52 -7.12
N ILE A 446 4.13 -11.34 -6.15
CA ILE A 446 2.91 -10.53 -6.25
C ILE A 446 3.09 -9.33 -5.32
N LEU A 447 2.94 -8.12 -5.86
CA LEU A 447 3.05 -6.87 -5.12
C LEU A 447 1.78 -6.05 -5.33
N ASP A 448 1.15 -5.63 -4.23
CA ASP A 448 -0.04 -4.79 -4.25
C ASP A 448 0.35 -3.32 -3.99
N GLU A 449 0.18 -2.48 -5.01
CA GLU A 449 0.49 -1.04 -5.01
C GLU A 449 1.82 -0.68 -4.32
N PRO A 450 2.96 -1.26 -4.76
CA PRO A 450 4.23 -1.10 -4.07
C PRO A 450 4.81 0.31 -4.12
N THR A 451 4.22 1.23 -4.90
CA THR A 451 4.61 2.64 -4.93
C THR A 451 3.78 3.54 -4.01
N THR A 452 2.83 2.99 -3.27
CA THR A 452 2.07 3.75 -2.27
C THR A 452 3.01 4.41 -1.26
N GLY A 453 2.89 5.73 -1.11
CA GLY A 453 3.73 6.56 -0.24
C GLY A 453 5.21 6.60 -0.59
N LEU A 454 5.54 6.41 -1.87
CA LEU A 454 6.91 6.56 -2.36
C LEU A 454 7.04 7.84 -3.19
N HIS A 455 8.07 8.62 -2.87
CA HIS A 455 8.54 9.70 -3.70
C HIS A 455 9.10 9.15 -5.03
N PHE A 456 9.11 9.95 -6.11
CA PHE A 456 9.60 9.56 -7.44
C PHE A 456 10.97 8.87 -7.43
N TYR A 457 11.87 9.35 -6.57
CA TYR A 457 13.19 8.76 -6.37
C TYR A 457 13.13 7.33 -5.82
N ASP A 458 12.27 7.09 -4.84
CA ASP A 458 12.11 5.77 -4.23
C ASP A 458 11.42 4.79 -5.19
N VAL A 459 10.49 5.28 -6.01
CA VAL A 459 9.89 4.50 -7.11
C VAL A 459 10.97 4.03 -8.08
N GLU A 460 11.90 4.90 -8.48
CA GLU A 460 13.03 4.53 -9.35
C GLU A 460 13.92 3.44 -8.71
N GLN A 461 14.24 3.55 -7.42
CA GLN A 461 15.02 2.54 -6.72
C GLN A 461 14.28 1.19 -6.65
N LEU A 462 12.99 1.23 -6.31
CA LEU A 462 12.14 0.05 -6.26
C LEU A 462 12.06 -0.65 -7.62
N LEU A 463 11.87 0.11 -8.71
CA LEU A 463 11.88 -0.45 -10.07
C LEU A 463 13.19 -1.15 -10.38
N GLY A 464 14.34 -0.58 -10.00
CA GLY A 464 15.64 -1.24 -10.13
C GLY A 464 15.70 -2.62 -9.45
N VAL A 465 15.04 -2.76 -8.29
CA VAL A 465 14.92 -4.04 -7.58
C VAL A 465 13.96 -5.00 -8.29
N LEU A 466 12.80 -4.54 -8.73
CA LEU A 466 11.81 -5.38 -9.44
C LEU A 466 12.34 -5.88 -10.79
N HIS A 467 13.08 -5.04 -11.50
CA HIS A 467 13.76 -5.41 -12.74
C HIS A 467 14.80 -6.49 -12.47
N ARG A 468 15.62 -6.34 -11.42
CA ARG A 468 16.61 -7.36 -11.04
C ARG A 468 15.96 -8.72 -10.71
N LEU A 469 14.81 -8.72 -10.01
CA LEU A 469 14.06 -9.95 -9.73
C LEU A 469 13.60 -10.66 -11.00
N ARG A 470 13.05 -9.89 -11.95
CA ARG A 470 12.64 -10.37 -13.27
C ARG A 470 13.83 -10.91 -14.08
N ASP A 471 14.93 -10.16 -14.12
CA ASP A 471 16.12 -10.51 -14.90
C ASP A 471 16.80 -11.80 -14.44
N HIS A 472 16.56 -12.21 -13.18
CA HIS A 472 16.97 -13.52 -12.67
C HIS A 472 16.04 -14.68 -13.10
N GLY A 473 15.01 -14.40 -13.90
CA GLY A 473 14.07 -15.38 -14.45
C GLY A 473 12.73 -15.49 -13.70
N ASN A 474 12.52 -14.71 -12.64
CA ASN A 474 11.26 -14.74 -11.89
C ASN A 474 10.15 -13.98 -12.61
N THR A 475 8.90 -14.32 -12.29
CA THR A 475 7.74 -13.52 -12.72
C THR A 475 7.38 -12.54 -11.62
N VAL A 476 7.24 -11.26 -11.96
CA VAL A 476 6.83 -10.21 -11.03
C VAL A 476 5.49 -9.68 -11.51
N ILE A 477 4.46 -9.84 -10.69
CA ILE A 477 3.10 -9.34 -10.92
C ILE A 477 2.87 -8.18 -9.96
N VAL A 478 2.54 -7.02 -10.50
CA VAL A 478 2.35 -5.80 -9.73
C VAL A 478 0.95 -5.25 -9.99
N ILE A 479 0.17 -4.98 -8.95
CA ILE A 479 -1.07 -4.21 -9.07
C ILE A 479 -0.68 -2.74 -8.90
N GLU A 480 -0.89 -1.92 -9.92
CA GLU A 480 -0.45 -0.52 -9.88
C GLU A 480 -1.37 0.43 -10.63
N HIS A 481 -1.28 1.68 -10.19
CA HIS A 481 -1.90 2.85 -10.78
C HIS A 481 -0.85 3.89 -11.22
N ASN A 482 0.38 3.80 -10.68
CA ASN A 482 1.46 4.72 -11.00
C ASN A 482 1.98 4.50 -12.43
N LEU A 483 1.87 5.53 -13.27
CA LEU A 483 2.26 5.48 -14.68
C LEU A 483 3.75 5.20 -14.89
N ASP A 484 4.63 5.57 -13.95
CA ASP A 484 6.06 5.28 -14.03
C ASP A 484 6.37 3.78 -13.91
N VAL A 485 5.59 3.05 -13.10
CA VAL A 485 5.69 1.59 -13.01
C VAL A 485 5.06 0.93 -14.24
N ILE A 486 3.89 1.43 -14.64
CA ILE A 486 3.15 0.86 -15.76
C ILE A 486 3.93 0.98 -17.07
N LYS A 487 4.57 2.14 -17.34
CA LYS A 487 5.36 2.35 -18.56
C LYS A 487 6.65 1.52 -18.61
N THR A 488 7.15 1.05 -17.46
CA THR A 488 8.39 0.25 -17.36
C THR A 488 8.13 -1.26 -17.37
N ALA A 489 6.87 -1.70 -17.27
CA ALA A 489 6.47 -3.11 -17.32
C ALA A 489 6.71 -3.75 -18.69
N ASP A 490 6.94 -5.06 -18.75
CA ASP A 490 7.01 -5.78 -20.04
C ASP A 490 5.62 -6.07 -20.60
N TRP A 491 4.67 -6.33 -19.69
CA TRP A 491 3.32 -6.75 -19.99
C TRP A 491 2.33 -6.04 -19.08
N ILE A 492 1.16 -5.70 -19.60
CA ILE A 492 0.07 -5.11 -18.85
C ILE A 492 -1.18 -5.94 -19.07
N VAL A 493 -1.96 -6.09 -18.01
CA VAL A 493 -3.34 -6.58 -18.05
C VAL A 493 -4.24 -5.49 -17.49
N ASP A 494 -5.07 -4.89 -18.32
CA ASP A 494 -5.94 -3.78 -17.94
C ASP A 494 -7.37 -4.26 -17.67
N LEU A 495 -7.89 -3.96 -16.49
CA LEU A 495 -9.24 -4.33 -16.06
C LEU A 495 -10.19 -3.13 -16.13
N GLY A 496 -11.44 -3.39 -16.52
CA GLY A 496 -12.48 -2.36 -16.57
C GLY A 496 -13.77 -2.87 -17.22
N PRO A 497 -14.45 -2.03 -18.02
CA PRO A 497 -14.13 -0.63 -18.34
C PRO A 497 -14.36 0.34 -17.16
N GLU A 498 -15.25 0.00 -16.22
CA GLU A 498 -15.56 0.81 -15.04
C GLU A 498 -15.31 0.05 -13.73
N GLY A 499 -15.65 0.65 -12.58
CA GLY A 499 -15.65 -0.01 -11.28
C GLY A 499 -16.97 -0.73 -10.96
N GLY A 500 -16.94 -1.66 -10.00
CA GLY A 500 -18.14 -2.35 -9.51
C GLY A 500 -18.83 -3.17 -10.59
N ASN A 501 -20.16 -3.07 -10.70
CA ASN A 501 -20.94 -3.84 -11.68
C ASN A 501 -20.60 -3.50 -13.15
N GLY A 502 -20.08 -2.29 -13.39
CA GLY A 502 -19.61 -1.86 -14.72
C GLY A 502 -18.23 -2.41 -15.10
N GLY A 503 -17.52 -3.03 -14.16
CA GLY A 503 -16.19 -3.59 -14.35
C GLY A 503 -16.16 -5.11 -14.51
N GLY A 504 -15.05 -5.71 -14.08
CA GLY A 504 -14.90 -7.15 -13.97
C GLY A 504 -14.50 -7.85 -15.26
N GLU A 505 -13.96 -7.13 -16.26
CA GLU A 505 -13.51 -7.66 -17.54
C GLU A 505 -12.06 -7.25 -17.79
N ILE A 506 -11.29 -8.08 -18.50
CA ILE A 506 -9.99 -7.67 -19.05
C ILE A 506 -10.28 -6.97 -20.38
N ILE A 507 -10.03 -5.66 -20.43
CA ILE A 507 -10.33 -4.83 -21.60
C ILE A 507 -9.18 -4.81 -22.61
N ALA A 508 -7.94 -4.97 -22.14
CA ALA A 508 -6.76 -5.10 -22.98
C ALA A 508 -5.65 -5.86 -22.23
N ALA A 509 -4.82 -6.57 -22.98
CA ALA A 509 -3.59 -7.18 -22.47
C ALA A 509 -2.52 -7.13 -23.55
N GLY A 510 -1.30 -6.76 -23.20
CA GLY A 510 -0.24 -6.48 -24.18
C GLY A 510 0.96 -5.77 -23.59
N THR A 511 1.87 -5.32 -24.44
CA THR A 511 2.91 -4.38 -24.04
C THR A 511 2.30 -3.01 -23.70
N PRO A 512 3.01 -2.13 -22.95
CA PRO A 512 2.59 -0.75 -22.75
C PRO A 512 2.18 -0.02 -24.04
N GLU A 513 2.90 -0.25 -25.13
CA GLU A 513 2.61 0.32 -26.45
C GLU A 513 1.32 -0.23 -27.07
N ASP A 514 0.96 -1.49 -26.78
CA ASP A 514 -0.30 -2.09 -27.22
C ASP A 514 -1.49 -1.55 -26.43
N ILE A 515 -1.33 -1.42 -25.10
CA ILE A 515 -2.36 -0.83 -24.23
C ILE A 515 -2.63 0.62 -24.60
N ALA A 516 -1.57 1.40 -24.88
CA ALA A 516 -1.69 2.80 -25.31
C ALA A 516 -2.51 2.98 -26.61
N LYS A 517 -2.58 1.96 -27.47
CA LYS A 517 -3.39 1.98 -28.70
C LYS A 517 -4.83 1.54 -28.48
N SER A 518 -5.17 0.98 -27.32
CA SER A 518 -6.52 0.51 -27.02
C SER A 518 -7.46 1.68 -26.69
N PRO A 519 -8.51 1.94 -27.49
CA PRO A 519 -9.41 3.09 -27.28
C PRO A 519 -10.30 2.96 -26.05
N ASP A 520 -10.57 1.73 -25.64
CA ASP A 520 -11.46 1.40 -24.51
C ASP A 520 -10.71 1.39 -23.18
N SER A 521 -9.37 1.39 -23.21
CA SER A 521 -8.51 1.44 -22.02
C SER A 521 -8.36 2.86 -21.50
N PHE A 522 -8.81 3.11 -20.28
CA PHE A 522 -8.49 4.37 -19.59
C PHE A 522 -6.98 4.47 -19.31
N THR A 523 -6.36 3.38 -18.87
CA THR A 523 -4.91 3.29 -18.66
C THR A 523 -4.16 3.67 -19.93
N GLY A 524 -4.55 3.12 -21.08
CA GLY A 524 -3.97 3.39 -22.39
C GLY A 524 -4.00 4.86 -22.78
N LYS A 525 -5.09 5.58 -22.49
CA LYS A 525 -5.20 7.03 -22.78
C LYS A 525 -4.15 7.86 -22.05
N PHE A 526 -3.91 7.56 -20.77
CA PHE A 526 -2.88 8.26 -19.98
C PHE A 526 -1.47 7.79 -20.34
N LEU A 527 -1.31 6.48 -20.60
CA LEU A 527 -0.04 5.88 -20.97
C LEU A 527 0.47 6.37 -22.33
N ALA A 528 -0.43 6.64 -23.29
CA ALA A 528 -0.08 7.19 -24.59
C ALA A 528 0.64 8.55 -24.47
N ILE A 529 0.27 9.38 -23.49
CA ILE A 529 0.91 10.69 -23.25
C ILE A 529 2.33 10.50 -22.71
N GLN A 530 2.55 9.48 -21.88
CA GLN A 530 3.83 9.18 -21.24
C GLN A 530 4.83 8.49 -22.18
N LEU A 531 4.36 7.75 -23.19
CA LEU A 531 5.19 7.03 -24.16
C LEU A 531 5.60 7.88 -25.38
N CYS A 532 5.00 9.06 -25.54
CA CYS A 532 5.32 10.04 -26.59
C CYS A 532 6.42 10.98 -26.13
#